data_AF-G4TGR5-F1
#
_entry.id   AF-G4TGR5-F1
#
_cell.length_a   1.000
_cell.length_b   1.000
_cell.length_c   1.000
_cell.angle_alpha   90.00
_cell.angle_beta   90.00
_cell.angle_gamma   90.00
#
_symmetry.space_group_name_H-M   'P 1'
#
loop_
_entity.id
_entity.type
_entity.pdbx_description
1 polymer ?
#
loop_
_entity_poly.entity_id
_entity_poly.type
_entity_poly.pdbx_seq_one_letter_code
_entity_poly.pdbx_strand_id
1 'polypeptide(L)'
;MATWSPDPAGLAQILQTLRDSTNIHDKHIQSQITMRLNDYQRVPNYIAYLAHILAAMTAEGEQIRSIAGYILKNNARLITSASPDAAVYVKASTISAFTDASVMIRNAAQQVLITLLGVLEPRNWPEALSVLIQALDSPDQVTQEGAFVVLSRACEDYPRKFDVEIQGSRPLDFLVPKWIELCQHPSPKIRGYAISCLTQFVPIETESLNVHIDNIISSFFRTAADTDPIVRRNVCTGLVLLLASRPDKLIPEMHNVAEYMLYSTQDQNTLVSLEACEFWLTFAEDPELQNALTPYIPRVAPVLLDSMVYSEEEILMNPDAEEDDNANVPDKGEDMKPRHYSGRTHGLEREEKSDAANGQPAGSGADDEDDDYDEDYDDDEDMSTEWNLRKCAAAALDVLAVRFGNTLLQPLLPHLKEKLWSPDWVQRECGILALGALAEGCIDYMEPHLPTLIPFLVNMLADSKPLIRSITCWTLGRYAGWYAQPQTQEQRDRFFIPIMEGLLRMILDNNKRVQEAGCSAFATFEEEAAHNLIPYLEPVLQNLVLAFDKYQQKIS
;
A
#
# COMPACT_ATOMS: atom_id res chain seq x y z
N MET A 1 -2.16 -50.41 -6.19
CA MET A 1 -2.37 -49.17 -6.99
C MET A 1 -1.03 -48.81 -7.59
N ALA A 2 -0.95 -48.60 -8.90
CA ALA A 2 0.32 -48.34 -9.56
C ALA A 2 0.84 -46.96 -9.14
N THR A 3 1.94 -46.92 -8.41
CA THR A 3 2.65 -45.67 -8.12
C THR A 3 3.37 -45.25 -9.39
N TRP A 4 3.11 -44.03 -9.87
CA TRP A 4 3.87 -43.44 -10.96
C TRP A 4 5.38 -43.60 -10.71
N SER A 5 6.14 -43.93 -11.75
CA SER A 5 7.60 -44.05 -11.70
C SER A 5 8.23 -43.28 -12.86
N PRO A 6 9.34 -42.56 -12.64
CA PRO A 6 10.00 -41.83 -13.71
C PRO A 6 10.60 -42.78 -14.76
N ASP A 7 10.52 -42.40 -16.04
CA ASP A 7 11.36 -43.01 -17.07
C ASP A 7 12.83 -42.63 -16.81
N PRO A 8 13.75 -43.61 -16.69
CA PRO A 8 15.15 -43.31 -16.34
C PRO A 8 15.86 -42.40 -17.35
N ALA A 9 15.55 -42.53 -18.64
CA ALA A 9 16.18 -41.71 -19.68
C ALA A 9 15.70 -40.26 -19.62
N GLY A 10 14.38 -40.05 -19.52
CA GLY A 10 13.78 -38.73 -19.32
C GLY A 10 14.26 -38.05 -18.03
N LEU A 11 14.33 -38.79 -16.93
CA LEU A 11 14.81 -38.28 -15.64
C LEU A 11 16.27 -37.82 -15.73
N ALA A 12 17.15 -38.62 -16.35
CA ALA A 12 18.56 -38.26 -16.53
C ALA A 12 18.72 -36.99 -17.37
N GLN A 13 17.90 -36.81 -18.41
CA GLN A 13 17.95 -35.62 -19.27
C GLN A 13 17.50 -34.35 -18.55
N ILE A 14 16.41 -34.42 -17.77
CA ILE A 14 15.92 -33.30 -16.96
C ILE A 14 16.97 -32.95 -15.90
N LEU A 15 17.50 -33.95 -15.19
CA LEU A 15 18.50 -33.75 -14.15
C LEU A 15 19.78 -33.10 -14.68
N GLN A 16 20.24 -33.52 -15.86
CA GLN A 16 21.41 -32.90 -16.50
C GLN A 16 21.14 -31.42 -16.82
N THR A 17 19.96 -31.10 -17.36
CA THR A 17 19.58 -29.72 -17.66
C THR A 17 19.52 -28.85 -16.40
N LEU A 18 19.04 -29.40 -15.28
CA LEU A 18 19.05 -28.70 -13.99
C LEU A 18 20.47 -28.47 -13.46
N ARG A 19 21.38 -29.44 -13.61
CA ARG A 19 22.80 -29.27 -13.26
C ARG A 19 23.42 -28.16 -14.09
N ASP A 20 23.19 -28.18 -15.40
CA ASP A 20 23.71 -27.17 -16.32
C ASP A 20 23.16 -25.76 -15.97
N SER A 21 21.93 -25.67 -15.44
CA SER A 21 21.30 -24.40 -15.02
C SER A 21 22.04 -23.69 -13.88
N THR A 22 22.88 -24.40 -13.13
CA THR A 22 23.67 -23.81 -12.03
C THR A 22 24.95 -23.12 -12.53
N ASN A 23 25.30 -23.25 -13.81
CA ASN A 23 26.48 -22.62 -14.39
C ASN A 23 26.17 -21.20 -14.86
N ILE A 24 26.54 -20.20 -14.04
CA ILE A 24 26.14 -18.79 -14.18
C ILE A 24 27.04 -18.00 -15.16
N HIS A 25 28.13 -18.58 -15.65
CA HIS A 25 29.18 -17.82 -16.34
C HIS A 25 28.91 -17.54 -17.83
N ASP A 26 27.85 -18.08 -18.43
CA ASP A 26 27.55 -17.90 -19.86
C ASP A 26 26.06 -17.60 -20.12
N LYS A 27 25.76 -16.34 -20.48
CA LYS A 27 24.40 -15.86 -20.79
C LYS A 27 23.77 -16.60 -21.97
N HIS A 28 24.57 -17.07 -22.93
CA HIS A 28 24.05 -17.80 -24.09
C HIS A 28 23.61 -19.22 -23.71
N ILE A 29 24.36 -19.87 -22.82
CA ILE A 29 24.00 -21.18 -22.26
C ILE A 29 22.72 -21.07 -21.40
N GLN A 30 22.57 -20.01 -20.60
CA GLN A 30 21.35 -19.78 -19.81
C GLN A 30 20.09 -19.60 -20.68
N SER A 31 20.20 -18.89 -21.80
CA SER A 31 19.07 -18.75 -22.75
C SER A 31 18.66 -20.10 -23.35
N GLN A 32 19.64 -20.92 -23.76
CA GLN A 32 19.37 -22.26 -24.28
C GLN A 32 18.77 -23.21 -23.23
N ILE A 33 19.22 -23.12 -21.97
CA ILE A 33 18.65 -23.89 -20.86
C ILE A 33 17.21 -23.48 -20.60
N THR A 34 16.93 -22.18 -20.59
CA THR A 34 15.57 -21.64 -20.40
C THR A 34 14.62 -22.14 -21.48
N MET A 35 15.06 -22.13 -22.75
CA MET A 35 14.29 -22.71 -23.86
C MET A 35 14.00 -24.20 -23.64
N ARG A 36 15.00 -24.99 -23.24
CA ARG A 36 14.81 -26.43 -22.96
C ARG A 36 13.84 -26.69 -21.81
N LEU A 37 13.93 -25.90 -20.74
CA LEU A 37 13.00 -26.01 -19.61
C LEU A 37 11.56 -25.69 -20.02
N ASN A 38 11.37 -24.73 -20.93
CA ASN A 38 10.05 -24.43 -21.50
C ASN A 38 9.54 -25.57 -22.41
N ASP A 39 10.41 -26.19 -23.20
CA ASP A 39 10.03 -27.35 -24.02
C ASP A 39 9.58 -28.54 -23.15
N TYR A 40 10.18 -28.72 -21.97
CA TYR A 40 9.77 -29.77 -21.03
C TYR A 40 8.35 -29.63 -20.48
N GLN A 41 7.75 -28.44 -20.54
CA GLN A 41 6.35 -28.26 -20.16
C GLN A 41 5.40 -29.11 -21.02
N ARG A 42 5.82 -29.47 -22.24
CA ARG A 42 5.06 -30.34 -23.16
C ARG A 42 5.25 -31.82 -22.85
N VAL A 43 6.19 -32.19 -21.98
CA VAL A 43 6.46 -33.58 -21.62
C VAL A 43 5.36 -34.09 -20.67
N PRO A 44 4.70 -35.22 -20.97
CA PRO A 44 3.67 -35.78 -20.11
C PRO A 44 4.21 -36.04 -18.69
N ASN A 45 3.44 -35.64 -17.68
CA ASN A 45 3.77 -35.81 -16.27
C ASN A 45 5.11 -35.14 -15.86
N TYR A 46 5.55 -34.10 -16.57
CA TYR A 46 6.79 -33.35 -16.24
C TYR A 46 6.88 -32.96 -14.76
N ILE A 47 5.77 -32.50 -14.19
CA ILE A 47 5.66 -32.16 -12.76
C ILE A 47 6.01 -33.31 -11.80
N ALA A 48 5.76 -34.57 -12.20
CA ALA A 48 6.08 -35.73 -11.38
C ALA A 48 7.58 -36.04 -11.40
N TYR A 49 8.28 -35.77 -12.50
CA TYR A 49 9.75 -35.81 -12.53
C TYR A 49 10.35 -34.75 -11.60
N LEU A 50 9.83 -33.53 -11.62
CA LEU A 50 10.30 -32.46 -10.74
C LEU A 50 10.04 -32.78 -9.26
N ALA A 51 8.85 -33.31 -8.93
CA ALA A 51 8.52 -33.74 -7.57
C ALA A 51 9.40 -34.92 -7.11
N HIS A 52 9.73 -35.84 -8.02
CA HIS A 52 10.66 -36.94 -7.74
C HIS A 52 12.07 -36.45 -7.42
N ILE A 53 12.60 -35.50 -8.21
CA ILE A 53 13.92 -34.90 -7.97
C ILE A 53 13.91 -34.16 -6.63
N LEU A 54 12.86 -33.39 -6.33
CA LEU A 54 12.71 -32.68 -5.06
C LEU A 54 12.73 -33.63 -3.85
N ALA A 55 11.92 -34.69 -3.87
CA ALA A 55 11.64 -35.49 -2.67
C ALA A 55 12.44 -36.81 -2.57
N ALA A 56 12.64 -37.53 -3.67
CA ALA A 56 13.13 -38.91 -3.65
C ALA A 56 14.62 -39.05 -3.96
N MET A 57 15.22 -38.12 -4.70
CA MET A 57 16.63 -38.18 -5.11
C MET A 57 17.57 -37.62 -4.04
N THR A 58 17.60 -38.25 -2.85
CA THR A 58 18.38 -37.77 -1.70
C THR A 58 19.91 -37.77 -1.90
N ALA A 59 20.40 -38.50 -2.90
CA ALA A 59 21.81 -38.50 -3.29
C ALA A 59 22.23 -37.25 -4.09
N GLU A 60 21.27 -36.51 -4.66
CA GLU A 60 21.54 -35.26 -5.37
C GLU A 60 21.70 -34.09 -4.40
N GLY A 61 22.51 -33.11 -4.78
CA GLY A 61 22.75 -31.91 -3.97
C GLY A 61 21.46 -31.12 -3.69
N GLU A 62 21.34 -30.58 -2.48
CA GLU A 62 20.15 -29.85 -2.03
C GLU A 62 19.78 -28.65 -2.92
N GLN A 63 20.78 -28.00 -3.53
CA GLN A 63 20.58 -26.92 -4.49
C GLN A 63 19.79 -27.38 -5.72
N ILE A 64 20.19 -28.50 -6.35
CA ILE A 64 19.51 -29.03 -7.54
C ILE A 64 18.09 -29.47 -7.22
N ARG A 65 17.91 -30.16 -6.08
CA ARG A 65 16.60 -30.57 -5.60
C ARG A 65 15.69 -29.37 -5.33
N SER A 66 16.21 -28.29 -4.75
CA SER A 66 15.44 -27.05 -4.52
C SER A 66 15.05 -26.33 -5.82
N ILE A 67 15.94 -26.27 -6.82
CA ILE A 67 15.64 -25.73 -8.15
C ILE A 67 14.49 -26.51 -8.80
N ALA A 68 14.50 -27.84 -8.71
CA ALA A 68 13.40 -28.67 -9.20
C ALA A 68 12.06 -28.29 -8.53
N GLY A 69 12.08 -28.01 -7.22
CA GLY A 69 10.91 -27.51 -6.49
C GLY A 69 10.42 -26.15 -6.99
N TYR A 70 11.30 -25.18 -7.22
CA TYR A 70 10.89 -23.87 -7.76
C TYR A 70 10.35 -23.96 -9.19
N ILE A 71 10.92 -24.82 -10.03
CA ILE A 71 10.39 -25.08 -11.37
C ILE A 71 9.03 -25.78 -11.26
N LEU A 72 8.85 -26.71 -10.32
CA LEU A 72 7.56 -27.35 -10.06
C LEU A 72 6.51 -26.31 -9.65
N LYS A 73 6.87 -25.36 -8.77
CA LYS A 73 6.00 -24.24 -8.38
C LYS A 73 5.51 -23.47 -9.60
N ASN A 74 6.42 -23.06 -10.48
CA ASN A 74 6.09 -22.28 -11.68
C ASN A 74 5.20 -23.07 -12.67
N ASN A 75 5.27 -24.39 -12.62
CA ASN A 75 4.51 -25.30 -13.48
C ASN A 75 3.33 -25.98 -12.77
N ALA A 76 2.94 -25.50 -11.58
CA ALA A 76 1.93 -26.12 -10.74
C ALA A 76 0.59 -26.35 -11.46
N ARG A 77 0.20 -25.44 -12.37
CA ARG A 77 -1.04 -25.55 -13.16
C ARG A 77 -1.12 -26.83 -14.00
N LEU A 78 0.02 -27.42 -14.40
CA LEU A 78 0.03 -28.64 -15.20
C LEU A 78 -0.58 -29.85 -14.46
N ILE A 79 -0.71 -29.78 -13.12
CA ILE A 79 -1.30 -30.86 -12.31
C ILE A 79 -2.75 -31.18 -12.69
N THR A 80 -3.50 -30.21 -13.20
CA THR A 80 -4.90 -30.40 -13.62
C THR A 80 -5.01 -31.22 -14.90
N SER A 81 -3.95 -31.20 -15.73
CA SER A 81 -3.83 -31.97 -16.97
C SER A 81 -3.01 -33.26 -16.83
N ALA A 82 -2.42 -33.50 -15.66
CA ALA A 82 -1.57 -34.65 -15.41
C ALA A 82 -2.39 -35.94 -15.26
N SER A 83 -1.76 -37.09 -15.49
CA SER A 83 -2.39 -38.38 -15.21
C SER A 83 -2.70 -38.52 -13.71
N PRO A 84 -3.78 -39.24 -13.31
CA PRO A 84 -4.15 -39.40 -11.90
C PRO A 84 -3.01 -39.95 -11.04
N ASP A 85 -2.28 -40.95 -11.54
CA ASP A 85 -1.16 -41.56 -10.82
C ASP A 85 0.00 -40.57 -10.61
N ALA A 86 0.28 -39.72 -11.61
CA ALA A 86 1.29 -38.67 -11.51
C ALA A 86 0.87 -37.57 -10.52
N ALA A 87 -0.41 -37.15 -10.55
CA ALA A 87 -0.93 -36.15 -9.63
C ALA A 87 -0.87 -36.65 -8.18
N VAL A 88 -1.27 -37.91 -7.92
CA VAL A 88 -1.14 -38.54 -6.58
C VAL A 88 0.33 -38.59 -6.15
N TYR A 89 1.23 -38.95 -7.06
CA TYR A 89 2.66 -39.02 -6.76
C TYR A 89 3.25 -37.65 -6.43
N VAL A 90 2.92 -36.60 -7.18
CA VAL A 90 3.34 -35.22 -6.92
C VAL A 90 2.86 -34.79 -5.54
N LYS A 91 1.57 -34.97 -5.24
CA LYS A 91 0.97 -34.63 -3.94
C LYS A 91 1.73 -35.29 -2.78
N ALA A 92 1.96 -36.60 -2.86
CA ALA A 92 2.66 -37.35 -1.81
C ALA A 92 4.13 -36.94 -1.68
N SER A 93 4.82 -36.71 -2.81
CA SER A 93 6.23 -36.31 -2.84
C SER A 93 6.43 -34.92 -2.23
N THR A 94 5.57 -33.97 -2.57
CA THR A 94 5.59 -32.62 -2.00
C THR A 94 5.38 -32.66 -0.48
N ILE A 95 4.40 -33.43 0.00
CA ILE A 95 4.15 -33.62 1.44
C ILE A 95 5.37 -34.25 2.13
N SER A 96 6.03 -35.24 1.51
CA SER A 96 7.23 -35.84 2.07
C SER A 96 8.41 -34.87 2.15
N ALA A 97 8.55 -33.97 1.17
CA ALA A 97 9.63 -32.97 1.14
C ALA A 97 9.43 -31.84 2.16
N PHE A 98 8.18 -31.60 2.60
CA PHE A 98 7.85 -30.59 3.60
C PHE A 98 8.50 -30.88 4.97
N THR A 99 8.71 -32.14 5.32
CA THR A 99 9.39 -32.58 6.55
C THR A 99 10.85 -33.01 6.31
N ASP A 100 11.47 -32.61 5.20
CA ASP A 100 12.86 -32.97 4.88
C ASP A 100 13.84 -32.36 5.89
N ALA A 101 15.00 -32.99 6.11
CA ALA A 101 16.02 -32.49 7.03
C ALA A 101 16.69 -31.19 6.53
N SER A 102 16.80 -30.99 5.22
CA SER A 102 17.40 -29.78 4.63
C SER A 102 16.42 -28.61 4.63
N VAL A 103 16.88 -27.46 5.14
CA VAL A 103 16.12 -26.20 5.13
C VAL A 103 15.78 -25.77 3.70
N MET A 104 16.70 -25.93 2.74
CA MET A 104 16.48 -25.55 1.35
C MET A 104 15.34 -26.36 0.71
N ILE A 105 15.28 -27.65 1.02
CA ILE A 105 14.24 -28.55 0.51
C ILE A 105 12.88 -28.24 1.14
N ARG A 106 12.84 -28.04 2.47
CA ARG A 106 11.60 -27.63 3.14
C ARG A 106 11.05 -26.33 2.58
N ASN A 107 11.89 -25.31 2.39
CA ASN A 107 11.47 -24.04 1.82
C ASN A 107 10.93 -24.19 0.39
N ALA A 108 11.61 -24.97 -0.46
CA ALA A 108 11.12 -25.27 -1.81
C ALA A 108 9.79 -26.03 -1.78
N ALA A 109 9.64 -27.00 -0.87
CA ALA A 109 8.41 -27.76 -0.70
C ALA A 109 7.24 -26.89 -0.20
N GLN A 110 7.48 -25.97 0.75
CA GLN A 110 6.49 -24.99 1.22
C GLN A 110 5.96 -24.13 0.07
N GLN A 111 6.86 -23.62 -0.78
CA GLN A 111 6.47 -22.81 -1.95
C GLN A 111 5.63 -23.61 -2.95
N VAL A 112 6.00 -24.87 -3.18
CA VAL A 112 5.21 -25.79 -4.00
C VAL A 112 3.85 -26.09 -3.37
N LEU A 113 3.78 -26.32 -2.04
CA LEU A 113 2.53 -26.54 -1.31
C LEU A 113 1.58 -25.35 -1.45
N ILE A 114 2.05 -24.13 -1.21
CA ILE A 114 1.26 -22.90 -1.34
C ILE A 114 0.65 -22.80 -2.75
N THR A 115 1.46 -23.02 -3.79
CA THR A 115 0.99 -22.85 -5.17
C THR A 115 0.07 -23.99 -5.61
N LEU A 116 0.41 -25.24 -5.29
CA LEU A 116 -0.43 -26.39 -5.64
C LEU A 116 -1.75 -26.39 -4.89
N LEU A 117 -1.77 -26.00 -3.61
CA LEU A 117 -3.01 -25.87 -2.84
C LEU A 117 -3.91 -24.75 -3.43
N GLY A 118 -3.32 -23.67 -3.94
CA GLY A 118 -4.06 -22.63 -4.65
C GLY A 118 -4.64 -23.10 -5.99
N VAL A 119 -3.90 -23.92 -6.75
CA VAL A 119 -4.35 -24.47 -8.05
C VAL A 119 -5.42 -25.55 -7.87
N LEU A 120 -5.22 -26.47 -6.93
CA LEU A 120 -6.14 -27.57 -6.67
C LEU A 120 -7.33 -27.14 -5.83
N GLU A 121 -7.19 -26.04 -5.09
CA GLU A 121 -8.10 -25.59 -4.04
C GLU A 121 -8.12 -26.57 -2.84
N PRO A 122 -8.36 -26.05 -1.60
CA PRO A 122 -8.47 -26.86 -0.40
C PRO A 122 -9.40 -28.08 -0.55
N ARG A 123 -10.50 -27.95 -1.31
CA ARG A 123 -11.48 -29.01 -1.55
C ARG A 123 -10.91 -30.24 -2.27
N ASN A 124 -9.97 -30.07 -3.21
CA ASN A 124 -9.46 -31.19 -4.03
C ASN A 124 -8.11 -31.72 -3.54
N TRP A 125 -7.64 -31.25 -2.38
CA TRP A 125 -6.45 -31.78 -1.71
C TRP A 125 -6.57 -31.78 -0.17
N PRO A 126 -7.59 -32.47 0.38
CA PRO A 126 -7.83 -32.53 1.82
C PRO A 126 -6.66 -33.15 2.60
N GLU A 127 -5.86 -34.01 1.96
CA GLU A 127 -4.69 -34.63 2.59
C GLU A 127 -3.62 -33.59 2.96
N ALA A 128 -3.38 -32.59 2.10
CA ALA A 128 -2.43 -31.52 2.42
C ALA A 128 -2.92 -30.67 3.59
N LEU A 129 -4.21 -30.32 3.63
CA LEU A 129 -4.80 -29.60 4.75
C LEU A 129 -4.66 -30.39 6.05
N SER A 130 -4.97 -31.68 6.03
CA SER A 130 -4.85 -32.53 7.22
C SER A 130 -3.40 -32.57 7.74
N VAL A 131 -2.41 -32.66 6.85
CA VAL A 131 -0.99 -32.64 7.24
C VAL A 131 -0.60 -31.28 7.82
N LEU A 132 -1.02 -30.18 7.19
CA LEU A 132 -0.71 -28.83 7.67
C LEU A 132 -1.37 -28.55 9.03
N ILE A 133 -2.63 -28.96 9.22
CA ILE A 133 -3.35 -28.83 10.49
C ILE A 133 -2.66 -29.65 11.59
N GLN A 134 -2.30 -30.91 11.31
CA GLN A 134 -1.56 -31.74 12.27
C GLN A 134 -0.18 -31.17 12.59
N ALA A 135 0.49 -30.55 11.61
CA ALA A 135 1.80 -29.93 11.80
C ALA A 135 1.73 -28.71 12.72
N LEU A 136 0.58 -28.03 12.86
CA LEU A 136 0.39 -26.95 13.84
C LEU A 136 0.49 -27.45 15.30
N ASP A 137 0.20 -28.74 15.55
CA ASP A 137 0.33 -29.39 16.86
C ASP A 137 1.68 -30.10 17.05
N SER A 138 2.59 -29.99 16.08
CA SER A 138 3.89 -30.66 16.14
C SER A 138 4.74 -30.11 17.29
N PRO A 139 5.38 -30.97 18.11
CA PRO A 139 6.36 -30.53 19.09
C PRO A 139 7.66 -30.05 18.46
N ASP A 140 7.90 -30.37 17.18
CA ASP A 140 9.02 -29.84 16.42
C ASP A 140 8.68 -28.44 15.89
N GLN A 141 9.32 -27.43 16.48
CA GLN A 141 9.13 -26.03 16.12
C GLN A 141 9.40 -25.77 14.64
N VAL A 142 10.33 -26.48 14.01
CA VAL A 142 10.65 -26.30 12.58
C VAL A 142 9.47 -26.71 11.70
N THR A 143 8.87 -27.87 11.99
CA THR A 143 7.68 -28.35 11.28
C THR A 143 6.47 -27.45 11.53
N GLN A 144 6.29 -27.00 12.77
CA GLN A 144 5.20 -26.10 13.15
C GLN A 144 5.30 -24.73 12.45
N GLU A 145 6.49 -24.11 12.46
CA GLU A 145 6.75 -22.86 11.75
C GLU A 145 6.57 -23.03 10.24
N GLY A 146 7.02 -24.16 9.67
CA GLY A 146 6.83 -24.46 8.26
C GLY A 146 5.36 -24.56 7.85
N ALA A 147 4.51 -25.13 8.71
CA ALA A 147 3.07 -25.21 8.47
C ALA A 147 2.43 -23.83 8.48
N PHE A 148 2.85 -22.97 9.42
CA PHE A 148 2.39 -21.59 9.47
C PHE A 148 2.79 -20.78 8.24
N VAL A 149 4.02 -20.91 7.75
CA VAL A 149 4.45 -20.22 6.51
C VAL A 149 3.56 -20.58 5.33
N VAL A 150 3.18 -21.87 5.20
CA VAL A 150 2.28 -22.32 4.14
C VAL A 150 0.87 -21.78 4.35
N LEU A 151 0.32 -21.94 5.56
CA LEU A 151 -1.06 -21.55 5.86
C LEU A 151 -1.25 -20.03 5.81
N SER A 152 -0.36 -19.25 6.40
CA SER A 152 -0.47 -17.78 6.39
C SER A 152 -0.43 -17.24 4.98
N ARG A 153 0.50 -17.73 4.15
CA ARG A 153 0.62 -17.29 2.76
C ARG A 153 -0.56 -17.74 1.90
N ALA A 154 -1.05 -18.96 2.12
CA ALA A 154 -2.25 -19.45 1.45
C ALA A 154 -3.51 -18.65 1.82
N CYS A 155 -3.63 -18.25 3.10
CA CYS A 155 -4.72 -17.40 3.57
C CYS A 155 -4.59 -15.96 3.05
N GLU A 156 -3.40 -15.45 2.79
CA GLU A 156 -3.18 -14.15 2.15
C GLU A 156 -3.50 -14.20 0.64
N ASP A 157 -2.95 -15.17 -0.08
CA ASP A 157 -3.05 -15.24 -1.55
C ASP A 157 -4.45 -15.65 -2.04
N TYR A 158 -5.19 -16.46 -1.29
CA TYR A 158 -6.50 -16.98 -1.73
C TYR A 158 -7.47 -17.35 -0.58
N PRO A 159 -7.78 -16.42 0.34
CA PRO A 159 -8.56 -16.74 1.54
C PRO A 159 -9.97 -17.29 1.23
N ARG A 160 -10.65 -16.77 0.20
CA ARG A 160 -12.00 -17.24 -0.20
C ARG A 160 -12.02 -18.73 -0.58
N LYS A 161 -10.90 -19.32 -0.99
CA LYS A 161 -10.83 -20.76 -1.31
C LYS A 161 -10.83 -21.65 -0.07
N PHE A 162 -10.56 -21.11 1.11
CA PHE A 162 -10.64 -21.83 2.38
C PHE A 162 -12.06 -21.87 2.96
N ASP A 163 -12.95 -20.98 2.52
CA ASP A 163 -14.36 -20.99 2.89
C ASP A 163 -15.15 -22.01 2.06
N VAL A 164 -14.84 -23.28 2.27
CA VAL A 164 -15.43 -24.41 1.54
C VAL A 164 -15.82 -25.54 2.48
N GLU A 165 -16.90 -26.25 2.13
CA GLU A 165 -17.32 -27.44 2.85
C GLU A 165 -16.66 -28.69 2.25
N ILE A 166 -15.94 -29.44 3.09
CA ILE A 166 -15.26 -30.69 2.75
C ILE A 166 -15.86 -31.80 3.61
N GLN A 167 -16.57 -32.73 2.98
CA GLN A 167 -17.15 -33.91 3.64
C GLN A 167 -18.03 -33.57 4.87
N GLY A 168 -18.78 -32.47 4.84
CA GLY A 168 -19.66 -32.06 5.93
C GLY A 168 -19.02 -31.19 7.01
N SER A 169 -17.76 -30.76 6.82
CA SER A 169 -17.04 -29.90 7.75
C SER A 169 -16.29 -28.79 7.02
N ARG A 170 -16.16 -27.60 7.62
CA ARG A 170 -15.34 -26.53 7.04
C ARG A 170 -13.95 -26.55 7.66
N PRO A 171 -12.87 -26.44 6.88
CA PRO A 171 -11.51 -26.35 7.44
C PRO A 171 -11.36 -25.21 8.47
N LEU A 172 -12.06 -24.09 8.24
CA LEU A 172 -12.05 -22.93 9.13
C LEU A 172 -12.66 -23.22 10.50
N ASP A 173 -13.58 -24.18 10.63
CA ASP A 173 -14.15 -24.59 11.93
C ASP A 173 -13.09 -25.16 12.88
N PHE A 174 -11.98 -25.69 12.32
CA PHE A 174 -10.86 -26.22 13.10
C PHE A 174 -9.71 -25.21 13.19
N LEU A 175 -9.42 -24.52 12.09
CA LEU A 175 -8.29 -23.58 12.00
C LEU A 175 -8.50 -22.33 12.85
N VAL A 176 -9.69 -21.73 12.85
CA VAL A 176 -9.95 -20.48 13.58
C VAL A 176 -9.76 -20.66 15.09
N PRO A 177 -10.38 -21.66 15.76
CA PRO A 177 -10.11 -21.92 17.18
C PRO A 177 -8.64 -22.20 17.47
N LYS A 178 -7.95 -22.92 16.57
CA LYS A 178 -6.54 -23.25 16.74
C LYS A 178 -5.64 -22.02 16.65
N TRP A 179 -5.90 -21.11 15.72
CA TRP A 179 -5.14 -19.85 15.63
C TRP A 179 -5.37 -18.98 16.87
N ILE A 180 -6.61 -18.91 17.38
CA ILE A 180 -6.90 -18.20 18.63
C ILE A 180 -6.08 -18.76 19.81
N GLU A 181 -5.97 -20.08 19.93
CA GLU A 181 -5.11 -20.72 20.94
C GLU A 181 -3.63 -20.32 20.75
N LEU A 182 -3.15 -20.35 19.50
CA LEU A 182 -1.75 -20.10 19.16
C LEU A 182 -1.34 -18.61 19.23
N CYS A 183 -2.29 -17.68 19.35
CA CYS A 183 -2.00 -16.29 19.72
C CYS A 183 -1.32 -16.16 21.08
N GLN A 184 -1.40 -17.17 21.96
CA GLN A 184 -0.73 -17.18 23.27
C GLN A 184 0.51 -18.10 23.31
N HIS A 185 1.01 -18.49 22.13
CA HIS A 185 2.17 -19.37 22.04
C HIS A 185 3.45 -18.71 22.57
N PRO A 186 4.40 -19.45 23.19
CA PRO A 186 5.66 -18.87 23.69
C PRO A 186 6.52 -18.19 22.61
N SER A 187 6.49 -18.71 21.37
CA SER A 187 7.23 -18.15 20.24
C SER A 187 6.50 -16.93 19.63
N PRO A 188 7.14 -15.75 19.56
CA PRO A 188 6.54 -14.56 18.95
C PRO A 188 6.21 -14.73 17.47
N LYS A 189 7.04 -15.49 16.72
CA LYS A 189 6.78 -15.78 15.31
C LYS A 189 5.45 -16.51 15.12
N ILE A 190 5.17 -17.51 15.95
CA ILE A 190 3.93 -18.28 15.88
C ILE A 190 2.73 -17.41 16.27
N ARG A 191 2.86 -16.57 17.29
CA ARG A 191 1.81 -15.59 17.64
C ARG A 191 1.53 -14.66 16.45
N GLY A 192 2.58 -14.12 15.83
CA GLY A 192 2.48 -13.26 14.65
C GLY A 192 1.76 -13.93 13.49
N TYR A 193 2.12 -15.18 13.15
CA TYR A 193 1.44 -15.93 12.09
C TYR A 193 -0.03 -16.22 12.43
N ALA A 194 -0.33 -16.63 13.67
CA ALA A 194 -1.69 -16.91 14.10
C ALA A 194 -2.60 -15.68 13.99
N ILE A 195 -2.12 -14.52 14.45
CA ILE A 195 -2.84 -13.24 14.33
C ILE A 195 -3.01 -12.87 12.86
N SER A 196 -1.95 -12.96 12.06
CA SER A 196 -2.02 -12.67 10.63
C SER A 196 -3.06 -13.54 9.92
N CYS A 197 -3.09 -14.85 10.16
CA CYS A 197 -4.11 -15.73 9.61
C CYS A 197 -5.53 -15.29 10.01
N LEU A 198 -5.77 -14.97 11.28
CA LEU A 198 -7.09 -14.51 11.75
C LEU A 198 -7.51 -13.21 11.06
N THR A 199 -6.57 -12.27 10.95
CA THR A 199 -6.79 -10.95 10.35
C THR A 199 -7.21 -11.04 8.89
N GLN A 200 -6.64 -11.95 8.08
CA GLN A 200 -7.00 -12.12 6.66
C GLN A 200 -8.47 -12.48 6.42
N PHE A 201 -9.12 -13.13 7.39
CA PHE A 201 -10.52 -13.54 7.25
C PHE A 201 -11.52 -12.52 7.77
N VAL A 202 -11.08 -11.50 8.52
CA VAL A 202 -11.97 -10.47 9.09
C VAL A 202 -12.86 -9.82 8.02
N PRO A 203 -12.32 -9.34 6.88
CA PRO A 203 -13.16 -8.69 5.85
C PRO A 203 -14.02 -9.65 5.03
N ILE A 204 -13.80 -10.96 5.15
CA ILE A 204 -14.52 -11.99 4.38
C ILE A 204 -15.78 -12.44 5.12
N GLU A 205 -15.81 -12.26 6.44
CA GLU A 205 -16.96 -12.57 7.28
C GLU A 205 -17.45 -14.02 7.16
N THR A 206 -16.52 -14.96 7.08
CA THR A 206 -16.85 -16.39 7.04
C THR A 206 -17.66 -16.80 8.28
N GLU A 207 -18.58 -17.75 8.13
CA GLU A 207 -19.46 -18.21 9.23
C GLU A 207 -18.64 -18.71 10.43
N SER A 208 -17.59 -19.50 10.17
CA SER A 208 -16.68 -20.04 11.19
C SER A 208 -15.97 -18.93 11.99
N LEU A 209 -15.57 -17.84 11.31
CA LEU A 209 -14.94 -16.70 11.97
C LEU A 209 -15.97 -15.92 12.81
N ASN A 210 -17.16 -15.68 12.26
CA ASN A 210 -18.21 -14.91 12.92
C ASN A 210 -18.67 -15.52 14.25
N VAL A 211 -18.70 -16.86 14.33
CA VAL A 211 -18.98 -17.57 15.60
C VAL A 211 -17.92 -17.30 16.68
N HIS A 212 -16.69 -16.98 16.26
CA HIS A 212 -15.55 -16.77 17.15
C HIS A 212 -15.08 -15.31 17.23
N ILE A 213 -15.81 -14.34 16.66
CA ILE A 213 -15.37 -12.94 16.56
C ILE A 213 -15.02 -12.32 17.92
N ASP A 214 -15.84 -12.58 18.95
CA ASP A 214 -15.60 -12.04 20.31
C ASP A 214 -14.34 -12.66 20.95
N ASN A 215 -14.02 -13.93 20.63
CA ASN A 215 -12.80 -14.60 21.07
C ASN A 215 -11.57 -14.06 20.34
N ILE A 216 -11.70 -13.71 19.07
CA ILE A 216 -10.62 -13.10 18.26
C ILE A 216 -10.26 -11.74 18.84
N ILE A 217 -11.26 -10.88 19.06
CA ILE A 217 -11.09 -9.56 19.69
C ILE A 217 -10.41 -9.71 21.06
N SER A 218 -10.90 -10.64 21.89
CA SER A 218 -10.28 -10.94 23.20
C SER A 218 -8.83 -11.40 23.08
N SER A 219 -8.49 -12.16 22.03
CA SER A 219 -7.13 -12.63 21.77
C SER A 219 -6.20 -11.48 21.36
N PHE A 220 -6.67 -10.56 20.52
CA PHE A 220 -5.94 -9.35 20.13
C PHE A 220 -5.62 -8.49 21.35
N PHE A 221 -6.58 -8.23 22.23
CA PHE A 221 -6.32 -7.46 23.46
C PHE A 221 -5.33 -8.13 24.40
N ARG A 222 -5.37 -9.47 24.56
CA ARG A 222 -4.38 -10.19 25.37
C ARG A 222 -2.97 -10.10 24.79
N THR A 223 -2.86 -9.93 23.48
CA THR A 223 -1.59 -9.88 22.76
C THR A 223 -1.16 -8.44 22.43
N ALA A 224 -1.97 -7.44 22.79
CA ALA A 224 -1.71 -6.03 22.51
C ALA A 224 -0.40 -5.52 23.14
N ALA A 225 -0.08 -6.01 24.35
CA ALA A 225 1.12 -5.64 25.09
C ALA A 225 2.34 -6.53 24.78
N ASP A 226 2.37 -7.20 23.62
CA ASP A 226 3.50 -8.06 23.24
C ASP A 226 4.80 -7.26 23.11
N THR A 227 5.92 -7.87 23.51
CA THR A 227 7.25 -7.27 23.36
C THR A 227 7.73 -7.26 21.92
N ASP A 228 7.26 -8.20 21.09
CA ASP A 228 7.67 -8.33 19.70
C ASP A 228 6.89 -7.36 18.79
N PRO A 229 7.58 -6.51 18.01
CA PRO A 229 6.93 -5.50 17.17
C PRO A 229 6.10 -6.12 16.03
N ILE A 230 6.49 -7.28 15.49
CA ILE A 230 5.72 -7.92 14.40
C ILE A 230 4.35 -8.37 14.94
N VAL A 231 4.32 -8.85 16.18
CA VAL A 231 3.07 -9.23 16.85
C VAL A 231 2.19 -8.01 17.07
N ARG A 232 2.72 -6.93 17.65
CA ARG A 232 1.97 -5.68 17.86
C ARG A 232 1.44 -5.10 16.55
N ARG A 233 2.27 -5.10 15.49
CA ARG A 233 1.89 -4.66 14.15
C ARG A 233 0.66 -5.43 13.66
N ASN A 234 0.70 -6.76 13.69
CA ASN A 234 -0.40 -7.58 13.22
C ASN A 234 -1.68 -7.42 14.08
N VAL A 235 -1.55 -7.09 15.37
CA VAL A 235 -2.68 -6.73 16.24
C VAL A 235 -3.29 -5.39 15.79
N CYS A 236 -2.48 -4.37 15.50
CA CYS A 236 -2.96 -3.11 14.94
C CYS A 236 -3.73 -3.34 13.64
N THR A 237 -3.14 -4.04 12.67
CA THR A 237 -3.80 -4.38 11.39
C THR A 237 -5.12 -5.12 11.63
N GLY A 238 -5.15 -6.07 12.57
CA GLY A 238 -6.35 -6.82 12.93
C GLY A 238 -7.47 -5.92 13.47
N LEU A 239 -7.13 -4.94 14.31
CA LEU A 239 -8.08 -3.98 14.86
C LEU A 239 -8.55 -2.95 13.83
N VAL A 240 -7.69 -2.52 12.90
CA VAL A 240 -8.08 -1.68 11.75
C VAL A 240 -9.10 -2.39 10.87
N LEU A 241 -8.84 -3.65 10.50
CA LEU A 241 -9.78 -4.42 9.69
C LEU A 241 -11.08 -4.74 10.43
N LEU A 242 -11.02 -4.95 11.76
CA LEU A 242 -12.22 -5.09 12.58
C LEU A 242 -13.04 -3.80 12.62
N LEU A 243 -12.39 -2.63 12.66
CA LEU A 243 -13.09 -1.35 12.59
C LEU A 243 -13.81 -1.19 11.25
N ALA A 244 -13.12 -1.52 10.15
CA ALA A 244 -13.67 -1.39 8.80
C ALA A 244 -14.83 -2.38 8.51
N SER A 245 -14.73 -3.62 9.00
CA SER A 245 -15.72 -4.67 8.69
C SER A 245 -16.79 -4.84 9.76
N ARG A 246 -16.42 -4.76 11.05
CA ARG A 246 -17.29 -5.08 12.20
C ARG A 246 -17.22 -4.02 13.30
N PRO A 247 -17.53 -2.74 12.99
CA PRO A 247 -17.53 -1.68 13.99
C PRO A 247 -18.52 -1.96 15.14
N ASP A 248 -19.61 -2.69 14.87
CA ASP A 248 -20.60 -3.13 15.87
C ASP A 248 -19.98 -3.88 17.06
N LYS A 249 -18.88 -4.61 16.81
CA LYS A 249 -18.15 -5.38 17.83
C LYS A 249 -17.05 -4.58 18.51
N LEU A 250 -16.47 -3.60 17.83
CA LEU A 250 -15.33 -2.84 18.34
C LEU A 250 -15.76 -1.61 19.16
N ILE A 251 -16.83 -0.94 18.75
CA ILE A 251 -17.35 0.28 19.39
C ILE A 251 -17.67 0.13 20.89
N PRO A 252 -18.23 -1.00 21.37
CA PRO A 252 -18.44 -1.19 22.81
C PRO A 252 -17.17 -1.10 23.66
N GLU A 253 -16.01 -1.45 23.09
CA GLU A 253 -14.70 -1.42 23.74
C GLU A 253 -13.84 -0.23 23.26
N MET A 254 -14.45 0.75 22.58
CA MET A 254 -13.73 1.83 21.88
C MET A 254 -12.74 2.57 22.77
N HIS A 255 -13.03 2.74 24.07
CA HIS A 255 -12.09 3.36 24.99
C HIS A 255 -10.75 2.61 25.05
N ASN A 256 -10.79 1.30 25.28
CA ASN A 256 -9.59 0.48 25.38
C ASN A 256 -8.86 0.41 24.03
N VAL A 257 -9.61 0.35 22.93
CA VAL A 257 -9.05 0.36 21.56
C VAL A 257 -8.35 1.68 21.26
N ALA A 258 -9.00 2.81 21.54
CA ALA A 258 -8.45 4.14 21.30
C ALA A 258 -7.18 4.38 22.13
N GLU A 259 -7.18 4.00 23.41
CA GLU A 259 -5.98 4.11 24.26
C GLU A 259 -4.82 3.26 23.71
N TYR A 260 -5.11 2.04 23.28
CA TYR A 260 -4.10 1.16 22.69
C TYR A 260 -3.56 1.71 21.37
N MET A 261 -4.44 2.12 20.46
CA MET A 261 -4.03 2.68 19.17
C MET A 261 -3.23 3.95 19.35
N LEU A 262 -3.62 4.83 20.27
CA LEU A 262 -2.90 6.07 20.54
C LEU A 262 -1.49 5.80 21.10
N TYR A 263 -1.35 4.79 21.96
CA TYR A 263 -0.06 4.32 22.43
C TYR A 263 0.77 3.74 21.29
N SER A 264 0.17 2.90 20.43
CA SER A 264 0.85 2.23 19.32
C SER A 264 1.24 3.17 18.18
N THR A 265 0.49 4.25 17.92
CA THR A 265 0.89 5.30 16.95
C THR A 265 2.21 5.98 17.35
N GLN A 266 2.57 5.93 18.63
CA GLN A 266 3.81 6.48 19.18
C GLN A 266 4.86 5.39 19.46
N ASP A 267 4.71 4.18 18.90
CA ASP A 267 5.67 3.10 19.06
C ASP A 267 7.04 3.50 18.45
N GLN A 268 8.10 2.92 19.01
CA GLN A 268 9.47 3.12 18.50
C GLN A 268 9.69 2.40 17.17
N ASN A 269 8.90 1.36 16.89
CA ASN A 269 8.93 0.66 15.63
C ASN A 269 7.96 1.35 14.64
N THR A 270 8.51 1.96 13.59
CA THR A 270 7.75 2.71 12.57
C THR A 270 6.66 1.88 11.88
N LEU A 271 6.87 0.57 11.71
CA LEU A 271 5.85 -0.32 11.12
C LEU A 271 4.64 -0.49 12.04
N VAL A 272 4.84 -0.56 13.37
CA VAL A 272 3.74 -0.61 14.34
C VAL A 272 3.00 0.72 14.36
N SER A 273 3.75 1.83 14.35
CA SER A 273 3.19 3.18 14.38
C SER A 273 2.37 3.49 13.13
N LEU A 274 2.84 3.07 11.94
CA LEU A 274 2.11 3.22 10.69
C LEU A 274 0.76 2.49 10.72
N GLU A 275 0.77 1.20 11.07
CA GLU A 275 -0.45 0.38 11.11
C GLU A 275 -1.43 0.84 12.19
N ALA A 276 -0.91 1.38 13.30
CA ALA A 276 -1.75 2.03 14.31
C ALA A 276 -2.29 3.39 13.84
N CYS A 277 -1.55 4.10 12.98
CA CYS A 277 -2.00 5.37 12.41
C CYS A 277 -3.13 5.17 11.40
N GLU A 278 -3.09 4.10 10.62
CA GLU A 278 -4.16 3.72 9.68
C GLU A 278 -5.50 3.56 10.36
N PHE A 279 -5.52 3.16 11.64
CA PHE A 279 -6.75 3.12 12.44
C PHE A 279 -7.47 4.46 12.46
N TRP A 280 -6.74 5.57 12.60
CA TRP A 280 -7.36 6.91 12.64
C TRP A 280 -7.88 7.33 11.28
N LEU A 281 -7.19 6.96 10.21
CA LEU A 281 -7.62 7.22 8.83
C LEU A 281 -8.91 6.45 8.52
N THR A 282 -8.90 5.12 8.72
CA THR A 282 -10.09 4.27 8.53
C THR A 282 -11.28 4.73 9.38
N PHE A 283 -11.03 5.17 10.62
CA PHE A 283 -12.07 5.71 11.47
C PHE A 283 -12.64 7.03 10.93
N ALA A 284 -11.76 7.89 10.42
CA ALA A 284 -12.13 9.20 9.88
C ALA A 284 -12.93 9.08 8.58
N GLU A 285 -12.72 8.02 7.79
CA GLU A 285 -13.43 7.79 6.53
C GLU A 285 -14.92 7.45 6.72
N ASP A 286 -15.32 6.85 7.85
CA ASP A 286 -16.71 6.43 8.09
C ASP A 286 -17.55 7.53 8.81
N PRO A 287 -18.57 8.13 8.15
CA PRO A 287 -19.52 9.09 8.73
C PRO A 287 -20.19 8.62 10.03
N GLU A 288 -20.55 7.34 10.12
CA GLU A 288 -21.37 6.82 11.21
C GLU A 288 -20.59 6.72 12.52
N LEU A 289 -19.27 6.58 12.44
CA LEU A 289 -18.42 6.39 13.61
C LEU A 289 -18.03 7.72 14.29
N GLN A 290 -18.26 8.87 13.66
CA GLN A 290 -17.80 10.18 14.11
C GLN A 290 -17.99 10.45 15.62
N ASN A 291 -19.17 10.14 16.14
CA ASN A 291 -19.53 10.37 17.55
C ASN A 291 -18.68 9.56 18.53
N ALA A 292 -18.22 8.37 18.12
CA ALA A 292 -17.39 7.50 18.94
C ALA A 292 -15.94 7.99 19.02
N LEU A 293 -15.44 8.75 18.02
CA LEU A 293 -14.09 9.32 18.05
C LEU A 293 -14.00 10.68 18.73
N THR A 294 -15.09 11.47 18.73
CA THR A 294 -15.12 12.83 19.30
C THR A 294 -14.41 12.97 20.66
N PRO A 295 -14.58 12.06 21.65
CA PRO A 295 -13.94 12.18 22.96
C PRO A 295 -12.41 12.09 22.92
N TYR A 296 -11.85 11.47 21.88
CA TYR A 296 -10.41 11.17 21.76
C TYR A 296 -9.67 12.19 20.90
N ILE A 297 -10.37 12.95 20.05
CA ILE A 297 -9.79 13.97 19.17
C ILE A 297 -8.78 14.90 19.86
N PRO A 298 -9.01 15.42 21.09
CA PRO A 298 -8.05 16.30 21.74
C PRO A 298 -6.67 15.66 22.02
N ARG A 299 -6.60 14.32 22.09
CA ARG A 299 -5.36 13.57 22.30
C ARG A 299 -4.81 12.98 21.00
N VAL A 300 -5.68 12.58 20.08
CA VAL A 300 -5.29 12.04 18.77
C VAL A 300 -4.65 13.13 17.90
N ALA A 301 -5.24 14.33 17.87
CA ALA A 301 -4.80 15.39 16.96
C ALA A 301 -3.33 15.81 17.17
N PRO A 302 -2.83 16.05 18.41
CA PRO A 302 -1.42 16.37 18.62
C PRO A 302 -0.49 15.21 18.25
N VAL A 303 -0.92 13.95 18.49
CA VAL A 303 -0.11 12.77 18.12
C VAL A 303 0.02 12.64 16.61
N LEU A 304 -1.07 12.81 15.85
CA LEU A 304 -1.00 12.82 14.38
C LEU A 304 -0.07 13.93 13.88
N LEU A 305 -0.15 15.12 14.47
CA LEU A 305 0.75 16.22 14.12
C LEU A 305 2.22 15.89 14.40
N ASP A 306 2.53 15.20 15.49
CA ASP A 306 3.90 14.76 15.78
C ASP A 306 4.35 13.61 14.86
N SER A 307 3.45 12.74 14.42
CA SER A 307 3.71 11.68 13.45
C SER A 307 3.96 12.19 12.02
N MET A 308 3.62 13.44 11.70
CA MET A 308 3.89 14.07 10.41
C MET A 308 5.32 14.62 10.27
N VAL A 309 6.12 14.64 11.33
CA VAL A 309 7.50 15.14 11.29
C VAL A 309 8.38 14.19 10.48
N TYR A 310 9.16 14.71 9.51
CA TYR A 310 10.14 13.88 8.80
C TYR A 310 11.11 13.20 9.77
N SER A 311 11.33 11.91 9.58
CA SER A 311 12.40 11.18 10.25
C SER A 311 13.76 11.46 9.59
N GLU A 312 14.84 11.27 10.35
CA GLU A 312 16.21 11.40 9.82
C GLU A 312 16.48 10.42 8.67
N GLU A 313 15.87 9.22 8.73
CA GLU A 313 15.98 8.20 7.69
C GLU A 313 15.29 8.65 6.39
N GLU A 314 14.08 9.21 6.46
CA GLU A 314 13.36 9.72 5.28
C GLU A 314 14.08 10.88 4.62
N ILE A 315 14.70 11.76 5.41
CA ILE A 315 15.52 12.86 4.88
C ILE A 315 16.76 12.31 4.19
N LEU A 316 17.46 11.36 4.83
CA LEU A 316 18.67 10.76 4.28
C LEU A 316 18.41 9.93 3.01
N MET A 317 17.24 9.30 2.91
CA MET A 317 16.83 8.53 1.73
C MET A 317 16.44 9.41 0.54
N ASN A 318 16.22 10.71 0.75
CA ASN A 318 15.88 11.68 -0.30
C ASN A 318 16.91 12.83 -0.40
N PRO A 319 18.20 12.54 -0.68
CA PRO A 319 19.24 13.56 -0.71
C PRO A 319 18.98 14.64 -1.77
N ASP A 320 18.38 14.25 -2.90
CA ASP A 320 18.02 15.18 -3.99
C ASP A 320 16.93 16.18 -3.57
N ALA A 321 16.12 15.84 -2.56
CA ALA A 321 15.11 16.74 -2.00
C ALA A 321 15.71 17.80 -1.05
N GLU A 322 16.91 17.56 -0.51
CA GLU A 322 17.66 18.53 0.29
C GLU A 322 18.71 19.30 -0.51
N GLU A 323 19.05 18.86 -1.73
CA GLU A 323 20.07 19.52 -2.55
C GLU A 323 19.61 20.91 -3.02
N ASP A 324 20.41 21.94 -2.71
CA ASP A 324 20.07 23.34 -3.04
C ASP A 324 20.03 23.62 -4.56
N ASP A 325 20.75 22.83 -5.36
CA ASP A 325 20.82 22.98 -6.82
C ASP A 325 20.97 21.63 -7.52
N ASN A 326 19.87 21.05 -7.96
CA ASN A 326 19.83 19.86 -8.80
C ASN A 326 19.14 20.09 -10.15
N ALA A 327 18.75 21.33 -10.47
CA ALA A 327 18.08 21.69 -11.71
C ALA A 327 18.89 21.30 -12.97
N ASN A 328 20.21 21.26 -12.85
CA ASN A 328 21.13 20.91 -13.94
C ASN A 328 21.52 19.42 -14.00
N VAL A 329 21.03 18.60 -13.08
CA VAL A 329 21.25 17.15 -13.09
C VAL A 329 20.27 16.50 -14.07
N PRO A 330 20.67 15.62 -15.00
CA PRO A 330 19.72 14.93 -15.88
C PRO A 330 18.79 13.97 -15.12
N ASP A 331 17.52 13.90 -15.52
CA ASP A 331 16.57 12.90 -15.00
C ASP A 331 17.05 11.48 -15.35
N LYS A 332 16.97 10.53 -14.41
CA LYS A 332 17.30 9.14 -14.70
C LYS A 332 16.11 8.49 -15.42
N GLY A 333 16.38 7.51 -16.29
CA GLY A 333 15.32 6.73 -16.94
C GLY A 333 14.41 5.97 -15.98
N GLU A 334 14.89 5.71 -14.75
CA GLU A 334 14.13 5.06 -13.67
C GLU A 334 13.14 6.03 -12.99
N ASP A 335 13.34 7.34 -13.13
CA ASP A 335 12.47 8.40 -12.58
C ASP A 335 11.27 8.70 -13.52
N MET A 336 11.24 8.07 -14.70
CA MET A 336 10.21 8.31 -15.72
C MET A 336 9.03 7.35 -15.54
N LYS A 337 7.95 7.84 -14.91
CA LYS A 337 6.66 7.13 -14.91
C LYS A 337 6.10 7.04 -16.34
N PRO A 338 5.57 5.87 -16.79
CA PRO A 338 4.94 5.74 -18.09
C PRO A 338 3.71 6.66 -18.19
N ARG A 339 3.74 7.69 -19.05
CA ARG A 339 2.55 8.52 -19.30
C ARG A 339 1.61 7.79 -20.24
N HIS A 340 0.43 7.40 -19.74
CA HIS A 340 -0.66 6.92 -20.57
C HIS A 340 -1.41 8.12 -21.16
N TYR A 341 -1.37 8.28 -22.48
CA TYR A 341 -2.17 9.30 -23.17
C TYR A 341 -3.63 8.84 -23.18
N SER A 342 -4.49 9.46 -22.36
CA SER A 342 -5.94 9.37 -22.56
C SER A 342 -6.31 10.25 -23.76
N GLY A 343 -6.98 9.67 -24.75
CA GLY A 343 -7.34 10.37 -25.98
C GLY A 343 -8.47 11.37 -25.70
N ARG A 344 -8.18 12.68 -25.78
CA ARG A 344 -9.21 13.73 -25.71
C ARG A 344 -10.18 13.61 -26.89
N THR A 345 -11.42 13.24 -26.62
CA THR A 345 -12.58 13.51 -27.50
C THR A 345 -12.93 14.99 -27.41
N HIS A 346 -12.71 15.71 -28.51
CA HIS A 346 -13.12 17.10 -28.67
C HIS A 346 -14.65 17.22 -28.64
N GLY A 347 -15.18 17.88 -27.62
CA GLY A 347 -16.53 18.43 -27.61
C GLY A 347 -16.55 19.89 -28.07
N LEU A 348 -17.61 20.23 -28.80
CA LEU A 348 -18.13 21.56 -29.16
C LEU A 348 -17.66 22.17 -30.51
N GLU A 349 -18.49 21.97 -31.53
CA GLU A 349 -19.05 23.11 -32.28
C GLU A 349 -20.58 22.96 -32.33
N ARG A 350 -21.28 24.00 -31.88
CA ARG A 350 -22.73 24.16 -31.92
C ARG A 350 -23.02 25.25 -32.94
N GLU A 351 -23.76 24.95 -34.01
CA GLU A 351 -24.53 25.97 -34.72
C GLU A 351 -25.78 25.41 -35.45
N GLU A 352 -26.92 25.81 -34.89
CA GLU A 352 -28.26 26.11 -35.42
C GLU A 352 -28.90 25.45 -36.68
N LYS A 353 -30.16 25.02 -36.44
CA LYS A 353 -31.43 25.22 -37.20
C LYS A 353 -31.95 24.16 -38.21
N SER A 354 -33.18 23.73 -37.88
CA SER A 354 -34.41 23.66 -38.72
C SER A 354 -35.01 22.28 -39.06
N ASP A 355 -36.26 22.14 -38.60
CA ASP A 355 -37.46 21.51 -39.17
C ASP A 355 -37.53 20.04 -39.64
N ALA A 356 -38.44 19.34 -38.94
CA ALA A 356 -39.50 18.47 -39.44
C ALA A 356 -39.24 16.98 -39.79
N ALA A 357 -40.06 16.16 -39.11
CA ALA A 357 -40.80 14.98 -39.57
C ALA A 357 -40.28 13.57 -39.21
N ASN A 358 -41.07 12.94 -38.33
CA ASN A 358 -41.51 11.53 -38.29
C ASN A 358 -40.49 10.38 -38.29
N GLY A 359 -40.55 9.58 -37.21
CA GLY A 359 -40.33 8.13 -37.29
C GLY A 359 -39.67 7.49 -36.06
N GLN A 360 -40.45 7.20 -35.03
CA GLN A 360 -40.15 6.15 -34.04
C GLN A 360 -40.64 4.79 -34.56
N PRO A 361 -40.26 3.61 -34.00
CA PRO A 361 -39.49 3.40 -32.75
C PRO A 361 -38.45 2.23 -32.73
N ALA A 362 -37.75 2.19 -31.59
CA ALA A 362 -37.42 1.04 -30.75
C ALA A 362 -36.09 0.27 -30.94
N GLY A 363 -35.27 0.33 -29.89
CA GLY A 363 -34.28 -0.69 -29.52
C GLY A 363 -33.34 -0.26 -28.38
N SER A 364 -33.75 -0.49 -27.12
CA SER A 364 -32.94 -0.69 -25.87
C SER A 364 -31.81 0.30 -25.58
N GLY A 365 -31.88 1.18 -24.58
CA GLY A 365 -31.84 0.90 -23.13
C GLY A 365 -30.60 1.62 -22.57
N ALA A 366 -30.75 2.83 -22.04
CA ALA A 366 -30.56 3.18 -20.61
C ALA A 366 -29.21 2.69 -20.05
N ASP A 367 -28.23 3.59 -19.94
CA ASP A 367 -27.95 4.30 -18.69
C ASP A 367 -27.11 5.56 -18.99
N ASP A 368 -27.58 6.69 -18.43
CA ASP A 368 -26.87 7.97 -18.35
C ASP A 368 -25.92 7.88 -17.13
N GLU A 369 -24.61 7.84 -17.37
CA GLU A 369 -23.57 8.11 -16.38
C GLU A 369 -22.64 9.19 -16.97
N ASP A 370 -23.10 10.44 -16.92
CA ASP A 370 -22.25 11.63 -16.96
C ASP A 370 -22.00 12.03 -15.50
N ASP A 371 -20.72 11.97 -15.09
CA ASP A 371 -20.03 12.71 -14.02
C ASP A 371 -19.00 11.80 -13.30
N ASP A 372 -17.94 11.40 -14.01
CA ASP A 372 -16.65 11.04 -13.41
C ASP A 372 -15.58 11.79 -14.20
N TYR A 373 -15.44 13.09 -13.90
CA TYR A 373 -14.14 13.72 -14.04
C TYR A 373 -13.34 13.24 -12.83
N ASP A 374 -12.63 12.12 -12.99
CA ASP A 374 -11.52 11.76 -12.12
C ASP A 374 -10.58 12.97 -12.08
N GLU A 375 -10.62 13.72 -10.97
CA GLU A 375 -9.55 14.63 -10.55
C GLU A 375 -8.32 13.78 -10.19
N ASP A 376 -7.72 13.13 -11.17
CA ASP A 376 -6.38 12.54 -11.08
C ASP A 376 -5.32 13.66 -11.13
N TYR A 377 -5.36 14.54 -10.12
CA TYR A 377 -4.26 15.46 -9.79
C TYR A 377 -3.53 15.01 -8.51
N ASP A 378 -3.46 13.70 -8.25
CA ASP A 378 -2.49 13.10 -7.32
C ASP A 378 -1.12 12.87 -8.01
N ASP A 379 -0.62 13.87 -8.74
CA ASP A 379 0.76 13.86 -9.28
C ASP A 379 1.79 14.39 -8.24
N ASP A 380 1.39 14.52 -6.96
CA ASP A 380 2.25 14.82 -5.80
C ASP A 380 2.92 13.56 -5.22
N GLU A 381 3.19 12.54 -6.05
CA GLU A 381 4.00 11.40 -5.61
C GLU A 381 5.50 11.75 -5.66
N ASP A 382 5.95 12.33 -4.54
CA ASP A 382 7.31 12.31 -4.02
C ASP A 382 8.10 11.07 -4.51
N MET A 383 9.38 11.25 -4.88
CA MET A 383 10.30 10.22 -5.38
C MET A 383 10.51 9.01 -4.44
N SER A 384 9.85 8.98 -3.27
CA SER A 384 9.52 7.76 -2.56
C SER A 384 8.05 7.38 -2.79
N THR A 385 7.79 6.44 -3.69
CA THR A 385 6.48 5.79 -3.90
C THR A 385 6.01 4.96 -2.70
N GLU A 386 6.72 4.99 -1.58
CA GLU A 386 6.43 4.20 -0.39
C GLU A 386 5.46 4.96 0.54
N TRP A 387 4.38 4.29 0.94
CA TRP A 387 3.44 4.75 1.95
C TRP A 387 4.11 4.67 3.33
N ASN A 388 4.09 5.76 4.09
CA ASN A 388 4.81 5.88 5.37
C ASN A 388 3.97 6.57 6.44
N LEU A 389 4.46 6.57 7.69
CA LEU A 389 3.76 7.12 8.85
C LEU A 389 3.40 8.60 8.65
N ARG A 390 4.31 9.39 8.08
CA ARG A 390 4.10 10.81 7.84
C ARG A 390 2.95 11.06 6.87
N LYS A 391 2.92 10.35 5.73
CA LYS A 391 1.84 10.44 4.74
C LYS A 391 0.50 9.99 5.33
N CYS A 392 0.50 8.86 6.05
CA CYS A 392 -0.68 8.35 6.72
C CYS A 392 -1.25 9.34 7.76
N ALA A 393 -0.39 9.94 8.58
CA ALA A 393 -0.81 10.92 9.59
C ALA A 393 -1.34 12.22 8.96
N ALA A 394 -0.74 12.68 7.86
CA ALA A 394 -1.20 13.85 7.12
C ALA A 394 -2.58 13.60 6.48
N ALA A 395 -2.75 12.44 5.81
CA ALA A 395 -4.03 12.02 5.24
C ALA A 395 -5.11 11.88 6.32
N ALA A 396 -4.78 11.23 7.45
CA ALA A 396 -5.70 11.13 8.58
C ALA A 396 -6.09 12.52 9.12
N LEU A 397 -5.15 13.45 9.24
CA LEU A 397 -5.43 14.81 9.71
C LEU A 397 -6.35 15.58 8.74
N ASP A 398 -6.15 15.42 7.42
CA ASP A 398 -6.97 16.07 6.38
C ASP A 398 -8.42 15.58 6.44
N VAL A 399 -8.63 14.26 6.41
CA VAL A 399 -9.98 13.67 6.52
C VAL A 399 -10.64 14.05 7.85
N LEU A 400 -9.89 14.02 8.96
CA LEU A 400 -10.40 14.48 10.26
C LEU A 400 -10.77 15.97 10.26
N ALA A 401 -10.06 16.81 9.51
CA ALA A 401 -10.35 18.24 9.43
C ALA A 401 -11.74 18.46 8.83
N VAL A 402 -12.04 17.79 7.72
CA VAL A 402 -13.35 17.86 7.05
C VAL A 402 -14.48 17.40 7.99
N ARG A 403 -14.21 16.38 8.80
CA ARG A 403 -15.23 15.75 9.65
C ARG A 403 -15.47 16.48 10.96
N PHE A 404 -14.42 16.99 11.60
CA PHE A 404 -14.49 17.54 12.96
C PHE A 404 -14.34 19.06 13.03
N GLY A 405 -13.85 19.72 11.98
CA GLY A 405 -13.68 21.17 11.89
C GLY A 405 -13.04 21.76 13.15
N ASN A 406 -13.73 22.69 13.80
CA ASN A 406 -13.25 23.34 15.01
C ASN A 406 -12.96 22.39 16.19
N THR A 407 -13.63 21.24 16.27
CA THR A 407 -13.39 20.25 17.32
C THR A 407 -11.99 19.65 17.21
N LEU A 408 -11.48 19.51 15.99
CA LEU A 408 -10.09 19.14 15.71
C LEU A 408 -9.15 20.33 15.86
N LEU A 409 -9.52 21.50 15.33
CA LEU A 409 -8.65 22.66 15.28
C LEU A 409 -8.27 23.18 16.68
N GLN A 410 -9.23 23.32 17.60
CA GLN A 410 -8.99 23.89 18.93
C GLN A 410 -7.85 23.22 19.72
N PRO A 411 -7.81 21.88 19.88
CA PRO A 411 -6.70 21.22 20.57
C PRO A 411 -5.38 21.28 19.78
N LEU A 412 -5.43 21.43 18.46
CA LEU A 412 -4.24 21.47 17.60
C LEU A 412 -3.54 22.84 17.61
N LEU A 413 -4.30 23.94 17.70
CA LEU A 413 -3.78 25.31 17.57
C LEU A 413 -2.53 25.63 18.41
N PRO A 414 -2.43 25.26 19.71
CA PRO A 414 -1.24 25.52 20.50
C PRO A 414 0.01 24.82 19.95
N HIS A 415 -0.14 23.54 19.56
CA HIS A 415 0.94 22.70 19.03
C HIS A 415 1.35 23.16 17.62
N LEU A 416 0.37 23.49 16.79
CA LEU A 416 0.59 24.05 15.46
C LEU A 416 1.39 25.37 15.53
N LYS A 417 1.05 26.22 16.50
CA LYS A 417 1.78 27.47 16.75
C LYS A 417 3.20 27.25 17.27
N GLU A 418 3.46 26.18 18.01
CA GLU A 418 4.83 25.86 18.39
C GLU A 418 5.66 25.43 17.16
N LYS A 419 5.10 24.55 16.32
CA LYS A 419 5.77 24.03 15.13
C LYS A 419 6.07 25.09 14.08
N LEU A 420 5.07 25.89 13.69
CA LEU A 420 5.20 26.93 12.65
C LEU A 420 6.27 27.99 12.95
N TRP A 421 6.53 28.27 14.24
CA TRP A 421 7.51 29.26 14.67
C TRP A 421 8.78 28.63 15.28
N SER A 422 8.96 27.32 15.13
CA SER A 422 10.16 26.62 15.60
C SER A 422 11.41 27.12 14.86
N PRO A 423 12.58 27.24 15.52
CA PRO A 423 13.84 27.47 14.81
C PRO A 423 14.28 26.24 14.01
N ASP A 424 13.79 25.05 14.38
CA ASP A 424 14.05 23.82 13.64
C ASP A 424 13.17 23.76 12.39
N TRP A 425 13.81 23.66 11.22
CA TRP A 425 13.11 23.62 9.95
C TRP A 425 12.24 22.37 9.82
N VAL A 426 12.62 21.23 10.40
CA VAL A 426 11.82 20.00 10.30
C VAL A 426 10.47 20.16 11.02
N GLN A 427 10.49 20.83 12.18
CA GLN A 427 9.26 21.17 12.91
C GLN A 427 8.44 22.23 12.17
N ARG A 428 9.08 23.26 11.59
CA ARG A 428 8.37 24.26 10.77
C ARG A 428 7.69 23.64 9.56
N GLU A 429 8.40 22.75 8.85
CA GLU A 429 7.91 22.02 7.69
C GLU A 429 6.63 21.25 8.05
N CYS A 430 6.67 20.47 9.14
CA CYS A 430 5.51 19.75 9.66
C CYS A 430 4.34 20.69 10.00
N GLY A 431 4.63 21.85 10.59
CA GLY A 431 3.61 22.87 10.86
C GLY A 431 2.96 23.42 9.58
N ILE A 432 3.74 23.62 8.51
CA ILE A 432 3.24 24.10 7.21
C ILE A 432 2.38 23.01 6.55
N LEU A 433 2.84 21.75 6.53
CA LEU A 433 2.06 20.61 6.05
C LEU A 433 0.70 20.52 6.78
N ALA A 434 0.70 20.65 8.11
CA ALA A 434 -0.54 20.63 8.88
C ALA A 434 -1.47 21.80 8.57
N LEU A 435 -0.94 23.00 8.26
CA LEU A 435 -1.78 24.10 7.79
C LEU A 435 -2.51 23.77 6.49
N GLY A 436 -1.84 23.10 5.54
CA GLY A 436 -2.46 22.70 4.28
C GLY A 436 -3.49 21.59 4.44
N ALA A 437 -3.21 20.59 5.28
CA ALA A 437 -4.15 19.51 5.60
C ALA A 437 -5.43 20.03 6.30
N LEU A 438 -5.33 21.13 7.06
CA LEU A 438 -6.50 21.74 7.72
C LEU A 438 -7.33 22.64 6.80
N ALA A 439 -6.83 22.98 5.60
CA ALA A 439 -7.40 24.03 4.78
C ALA A 439 -8.86 23.78 4.42
N GLU A 440 -9.17 22.59 3.89
CA GLU A 440 -10.49 22.26 3.37
C GLU A 440 -11.55 22.17 4.48
N GLY A 441 -11.26 21.43 5.55
CA GLY A 441 -12.23 21.19 6.62
C GLY A 441 -12.33 22.26 7.70
N CYS A 442 -11.31 23.12 7.84
CA CYS A 442 -11.24 24.12 8.91
C CYS A 442 -11.21 25.57 8.41
N ILE A 443 -11.47 25.83 7.12
CA ILE A 443 -11.34 27.17 6.52
C ILE A 443 -12.08 28.26 7.30
N ASP A 444 -13.33 28.02 7.69
CA ASP A 444 -14.17 28.99 8.42
C ASP A 444 -13.56 29.44 9.76
N TYR A 445 -12.79 28.56 10.40
CA TYR A 445 -12.15 28.82 11.68
C TYR A 445 -10.72 29.35 11.51
N MET A 446 -10.09 29.04 10.37
CA MET A 446 -8.75 29.49 10.00
C MET A 446 -8.76 30.89 9.40
N GLU A 447 -9.86 31.32 8.77
CA GLU A 447 -9.99 32.61 8.08
C GLU A 447 -9.49 33.81 8.90
N PRO A 448 -9.82 33.95 10.21
CA PRO A 448 -9.32 35.07 11.02
C PRO A 448 -7.80 35.11 11.18
N HIS A 449 -7.13 33.98 10.95
CA HIS A 449 -5.67 33.82 11.09
C HIS A 449 -4.93 34.00 9.74
N LEU A 450 -5.60 33.80 8.60
CA LEU A 450 -5.01 33.89 7.26
C LEU A 450 -4.32 35.23 6.94
N PRO A 451 -4.82 36.40 7.38
CA PRO A 451 -4.12 37.67 7.16
C PRO A 451 -2.70 37.76 7.77
N THR A 452 -2.37 36.86 8.70
CA THR A 452 -1.03 36.70 9.28
C THR A 452 -0.30 35.48 8.72
N LEU A 453 -1.00 34.37 8.51
CA LEU A 453 -0.41 33.12 8.02
C LEU A 453 0.01 33.20 6.55
N ILE A 454 -0.79 33.82 5.67
CA ILE A 454 -0.46 33.93 4.25
C ILE A 454 0.83 34.74 4.02
N PRO A 455 1.03 35.93 4.61
CA PRO A 455 2.32 36.62 4.51
C PRO A 455 3.50 35.82 5.10
N PHE A 456 3.26 35.01 6.13
CA PHE A 456 4.28 34.09 6.66
C PHE A 456 4.65 33.03 5.61
N LEU A 457 3.68 32.38 4.97
CA LEU A 457 3.92 31.40 3.90
C LEU A 457 4.65 32.02 2.71
N VAL A 458 4.28 33.23 2.28
CA VAL A 458 5.02 33.94 1.21
C VAL A 458 6.50 34.14 1.56
N ASN A 459 6.82 34.39 2.84
CA ASN A 459 8.23 34.46 3.27
C ASN A 459 8.92 33.08 3.25
N MET A 460 8.19 31.99 3.53
CA MET A 460 8.73 30.62 3.48
C MET A 460 9.06 30.14 2.06
N LEU A 461 8.46 30.73 1.02
CA LEU A 461 8.90 30.54 -0.38
C LEU A 461 10.33 31.04 -0.65
N ALA A 462 10.98 31.70 0.32
CA ALA A 462 12.38 32.11 0.24
C ALA A 462 13.27 31.40 1.27
N ASP A 463 12.78 30.36 1.96
CA ASP A 463 13.59 29.61 2.92
C ASP A 463 14.75 28.90 2.22
N SER A 464 15.88 28.80 2.92
CA SER A 464 17.05 28.04 2.48
C SER A 464 16.73 26.58 2.13
N LYS A 465 15.80 25.95 2.85
CA LYS A 465 15.49 24.53 2.72
C LYS A 465 14.51 24.28 1.56
N PRO A 466 14.88 23.49 0.53
CA PRO A 466 13.97 23.18 -0.57
C PRO A 466 12.67 22.51 -0.12
N LEU A 467 12.73 21.61 0.87
CA LEU A 467 11.54 20.96 1.44
C LEU A 467 10.54 21.96 2.05
N ILE A 468 11.02 23.03 2.71
CA ILE A 468 10.15 24.11 3.20
C ILE A 468 9.49 24.84 2.02
N ARG A 469 10.26 25.18 0.98
CA ARG A 469 9.71 25.88 -0.19
C ARG A 469 8.66 25.02 -0.89
N SER A 470 8.94 23.75 -1.10
CA SER A 470 8.05 22.77 -1.72
C SER A 470 6.73 22.63 -0.94
N ILE A 471 6.76 22.37 0.37
CA ILE A 471 5.52 22.23 1.15
C ILE A 471 4.74 23.54 1.28
N THR A 472 5.45 24.67 1.22
CA THR A 472 4.82 26.01 1.21
C THR A 472 4.05 26.26 -0.08
N CYS A 473 4.58 25.83 -1.25
CA CYS A 473 3.85 25.88 -2.51
C CYS A 473 2.53 25.10 -2.40
N TRP A 474 2.60 23.83 -1.98
CA TRP A 474 1.43 22.98 -1.80
C TRP A 474 0.40 23.61 -0.86
N THR A 475 0.86 24.09 0.30
CA THR A 475 -0.01 24.74 1.29
C THR A 475 -0.68 26.01 0.74
N LEU A 476 0.04 26.83 -0.02
CA LEU A 476 -0.55 28.01 -0.67
C LEU A 476 -1.61 27.60 -1.71
N GLY A 477 -1.36 26.54 -2.49
CA GLY A 477 -2.34 25.97 -3.41
C GLY A 477 -3.66 25.61 -2.71
N ARG A 478 -3.58 24.95 -1.54
CA ARG A 478 -4.77 24.58 -0.71
C ARG A 478 -5.58 25.80 -0.22
N TYR A 479 -4.98 26.99 -0.14
CA TYR A 479 -5.66 28.23 0.25
C TYR A 479 -5.97 29.16 -0.94
N ALA A 480 -5.80 28.71 -2.19
CA ALA A 480 -5.99 29.53 -3.39
C ALA A 480 -7.36 30.20 -3.44
N GLY A 481 -8.43 29.47 -3.11
CA GLY A 481 -9.80 30.01 -3.07
C GLY A 481 -9.99 31.22 -2.15
N TRP A 482 -9.13 31.41 -1.13
CA TRP A 482 -9.23 32.54 -0.21
C TRP A 482 -8.57 33.83 -0.76
N TYR A 483 -7.42 33.73 -1.43
CA TYR A 483 -6.66 34.90 -1.86
C TYR A 483 -6.71 35.19 -3.37
N ALA A 484 -7.08 34.22 -4.21
CA ALA A 484 -7.02 34.34 -5.66
C ALA A 484 -8.10 35.26 -6.25
N GLN A 485 -9.15 35.58 -5.47
CA GLN A 485 -10.22 36.49 -5.87
C GLN A 485 -10.27 37.77 -5.01
N PRO A 486 -9.29 38.68 -5.14
CA PRO A 486 -9.20 39.87 -4.30
C PRO A 486 -10.37 40.82 -4.55
N GLN A 487 -11.09 41.20 -3.49
CA GLN A 487 -12.24 42.12 -3.56
C GLN A 487 -11.82 43.59 -3.49
N THR A 488 -10.63 43.86 -2.97
CA THR A 488 -10.07 45.21 -2.79
C THR A 488 -8.66 45.29 -3.36
N GLN A 489 -8.23 46.51 -3.71
CA GLN A 489 -6.85 46.74 -4.14
C GLN A 489 -5.85 46.37 -3.04
N GLU A 490 -6.19 46.61 -1.76
CA GLU A 490 -5.34 46.23 -0.64
C GLU A 490 -5.12 44.72 -0.55
N GLN A 491 -6.17 43.90 -0.72
CA GLN A 491 -6.02 42.44 -0.77
C GLN A 491 -5.18 41.98 -1.96
N ARG A 492 -5.36 42.64 -3.12
CA ARG A 492 -4.57 42.36 -4.32
C ARG A 492 -3.08 42.61 -4.08
N ASP A 493 -2.74 43.77 -3.53
CA ASP A 493 -1.37 44.18 -3.28
C ASP A 493 -0.72 43.38 -2.13
N ARG A 494 -1.51 43.00 -1.12
CA ARG A 494 -1.02 42.33 0.09
C ARG A 494 -0.89 40.82 -0.05
N PHE A 495 -1.76 40.17 -0.83
CA PHE A 495 -1.81 38.71 -0.92
C PHE A 495 -1.65 38.20 -2.35
N PHE A 496 -2.53 38.62 -3.27
CA PHE A 496 -2.56 38.08 -4.64
C PHE A 496 -1.22 38.26 -5.38
N ILE A 497 -0.70 39.49 -5.45
CA ILE A 497 0.52 39.79 -6.20
C ILE A 497 1.75 39.10 -5.57
N PRO A 498 2.02 39.20 -4.25
CA PRO A 498 3.17 38.53 -3.65
C PRO A 498 3.16 37.00 -3.79
N ILE A 499 1.98 36.37 -3.75
CA ILE A 499 1.87 34.92 -3.94
C ILE A 499 2.15 34.55 -5.39
N MET A 500 1.54 35.25 -6.35
CA MET A 500 1.81 35.03 -7.77
C MET A 500 3.30 35.16 -8.09
N GLU A 501 3.95 36.25 -7.66
CA GLU A 501 5.38 36.46 -7.86
C GLU A 501 6.23 35.38 -7.15
N GLY A 502 5.83 35.00 -5.93
CA GLY A 502 6.48 33.95 -5.16
C GLY A 502 6.42 32.59 -5.87
N LEU A 503 5.25 32.17 -6.34
CA LEU A 503 5.04 30.90 -7.05
C LEU A 503 5.78 30.88 -8.39
N LEU A 504 5.73 31.97 -9.17
CA LEU A 504 6.51 32.09 -10.42
C LEU A 504 8.03 31.93 -10.16
N ARG A 505 8.52 32.44 -9.03
CA ARG A 505 9.92 32.23 -8.63
C ARG A 505 10.21 30.75 -8.31
N MET A 506 9.26 30.01 -7.74
CA MET A 506 9.41 28.59 -7.42
C MET A 506 9.40 27.71 -8.67
N ILE A 507 8.61 28.06 -9.70
CA ILE A 507 8.71 27.43 -11.03
C ILE A 507 10.15 27.51 -11.55
N LEU A 508 10.86 28.59 -11.27
CA LEU A 508 12.26 28.78 -11.65
C LEU A 508 13.26 28.45 -10.53
N ASP A 509 12.89 27.66 -9.52
CA ASP A 509 13.81 27.28 -8.42
C ASP A 509 15.01 26.46 -8.94
N ASN A 510 16.07 26.31 -8.14
CA ASN A 510 17.21 25.47 -8.50
C ASN A 510 17.05 24.01 -8.04
N ASN A 511 16.01 23.72 -7.27
CA ASN A 511 15.64 22.36 -6.90
C ASN A 511 14.41 21.89 -7.70
N LYS A 512 14.52 20.74 -8.38
CA LYS A 512 13.46 20.17 -9.23
C LYS A 512 12.16 19.87 -8.50
N ARG A 513 12.23 19.41 -7.24
CA ARG A 513 11.04 19.17 -6.43
C ARG A 513 10.30 20.47 -6.12
N VAL A 514 11.04 21.57 -5.91
CA VAL A 514 10.45 22.89 -5.73
C VAL A 514 9.87 23.42 -7.05
N GLN A 515 10.51 23.13 -8.18
CA GLN A 515 9.97 23.47 -9.51
C GLN A 515 8.63 22.78 -9.76
N GLU A 516 8.53 21.48 -9.48
CA GLU A 516 7.30 20.69 -9.60
C GLU A 516 6.20 21.23 -8.67
N ALA A 517 6.48 21.34 -7.37
CA ALA A 517 5.53 21.88 -6.41
C ALA A 517 5.11 23.33 -6.75
N GLY A 518 6.03 24.14 -7.25
CA GLY A 518 5.77 25.49 -7.74
C GLY A 518 4.85 25.51 -8.95
N CYS A 519 5.06 24.60 -9.92
CA CYS A 519 4.18 24.44 -11.07
C CYS A 519 2.77 24.00 -10.66
N SER A 520 2.65 22.95 -9.84
CA SER A 520 1.36 22.43 -9.39
C SER A 520 0.55 23.49 -8.63
N ALA A 521 1.18 24.17 -7.65
CA ALA A 521 0.52 25.21 -6.90
C ALA A 521 0.15 26.44 -7.75
N PHE A 522 0.97 26.77 -8.76
CA PHE A 522 0.65 27.86 -9.67
C PHE A 522 -0.53 27.49 -10.58
N ALA A 523 -0.63 26.25 -11.06
CA ALA A 523 -1.78 25.78 -11.83
C ALA A 523 -3.09 25.91 -11.04
N THR A 524 -3.12 25.45 -9.79
CA THR A 524 -4.29 25.64 -8.89
C THR A 524 -4.62 27.12 -8.70
N PHE A 525 -3.60 27.96 -8.52
CA PHE A 525 -3.80 29.41 -8.42
C PHE A 525 -4.36 30.02 -9.71
N GLU A 526 -3.90 29.58 -10.89
CA GLU A 526 -4.39 30.06 -12.18
C GLU A 526 -5.89 29.74 -12.37
N GLU A 527 -6.31 28.54 -11.99
CA GLU A 527 -7.71 28.09 -12.04
C GLU A 527 -8.60 28.98 -11.16
N GLU A 528 -8.18 29.22 -9.92
CA GLU A 528 -8.93 30.05 -8.95
C GLU A 528 -8.91 31.55 -9.29
N ALA A 529 -7.79 32.05 -9.81
CA ALA A 529 -7.63 33.46 -10.16
C ALA A 529 -8.43 33.83 -11.42
N ALA A 530 -8.48 32.93 -12.39
CA ALA A 530 -9.13 33.10 -13.68
C ALA A 530 -8.82 34.47 -14.32
N HIS A 531 -9.86 35.29 -14.54
CA HIS A 531 -9.74 36.62 -15.17
C HIS A 531 -8.90 37.63 -14.37
N ASN A 532 -8.66 37.40 -13.07
CA ASN A 532 -7.81 38.27 -12.25
C ASN A 532 -6.34 38.23 -12.67
N LEU A 533 -5.93 37.22 -13.42
CA LEU A 533 -4.56 37.05 -13.92
C LEU A 533 -4.29 37.82 -15.22
N ILE A 534 -5.33 38.27 -15.94
CA ILE A 534 -5.21 38.97 -17.22
C ILE A 534 -4.19 40.14 -17.18
N PRO A 535 -4.16 41.00 -16.14
CA PRO A 535 -3.18 42.10 -16.06
C PRO A 535 -1.72 41.64 -15.94
N TYR A 536 -1.49 40.37 -15.60
CA TYR A 536 -0.18 39.79 -15.29
C TYR A 536 0.24 38.71 -16.31
N LEU A 537 -0.50 38.53 -17.41
CA LEU A 537 -0.19 37.50 -18.40
C LEU A 537 1.23 37.63 -18.98
N GLU A 538 1.70 38.85 -19.25
CA GLU A 538 3.04 39.06 -19.78
C GLU A 538 4.15 38.53 -18.85
N PRO A 539 4.23 38.93 -17.57
CA PRO A 539 5.25 38.38 -16.66
C PRO A 539 5.06 36.88 -16.38
N VAL A 540 3.83 36.37 -16.33
CA VAL A 540 3.57 34.92 -16.18
C VAL A 540 4.16 34.14 -17.35
N LEU A 541 3.79 34.50 -18.58
CA LEU A 541 4.27 33.83 -19.80
C LEU A 541 5.80 33.90 -19.93
N GLN A 542 6.41 35.04 -19.56
CA GLN A 542 7.87 35.16 -19.56
C GLN A 542 8.54 34.14 -18.63
N ASN A 543 8.01 33.94 -17.42
CA ASN A 543 8.55 32.95 -16.47
C ASN A 543 8.36 31.52 -16.98
N LEU A 544 7.19 31.18 -17.53
CA LEU A 544 6.93 29.85 -18.10
C LEU A 544 7.84 29.55 -19.31
N VAL A 545 8.13 30.55 -20.15
CA VAL A 545 9.08 30.41 -21.25
C VAL A 545 10.50 30.14 -20.73
N LEU A 546 10.94 30.86 -19.70
CA LEU A 546 12.23 30.61 -19.06
C LEU A 546 12.33 29.23 -18.43
N ALA A 547 11.21 28.67 -17.94
CA ALA A 547 11.16 27.33 -17.39
C ALA A 547 11.51 26.27 -18.46
N PHE A 548 11.08 26.46 -19.72
CA PHE A 548 11.47 25.54 -20.82
C PHE A 548 12.98 25.51 -21.09
N ASP A 549 13.67 26.64 -20.92
CA ASP A 549 15.13 26.70 -21.08
C ASP A 549 15.87 26.10 -19.88
N LYS A 550 15.25 26.15 -18.69
CA LYS A 550 15.84 25.68 -17.44
C LYS A 550 15.60 24.19 -17.19
N TYR A 551 14.41 23.70 -17.50
CA TYR A 551 14.04 22.31 -17.29
C TYR A 551 14.77 21.47 -18.33
N GLN A 552 15.46 20.44 -17.86
CA GLN A 552 16.09 19.51 -18.79
C GLN A 552 15.00 18.74 -19.53
N GLN A 553 15.16 18.59 -20.85
CA GLN A 553 14.23 17.80 -21.64
C GLN A 553 14.12 16.40 -21.04
N LYS A 554 12.90 16.01 -20.64
CA LYS A 554 12.55 14.59 -20.45
C LYS A 554 12.92 13.88 -21.76
N ILE A 555 14.05 13.18 -21.78
CA ILE A 555 14.51 12.47 -22.97
C ILE A 555 13.47 11.39 -23.25
N SER A 556 12.67 11.63 -24.31
CA SER A 556 11.64 10.76 -24.84
C SER A 556 12.13 9.37 -25.22
#